data_AF-A0A914A631-F1
#
_entry.id   AF-A0A914A631-F1
#
_cell.length_a   1.000
_cell.length_b   1.000
_cell.length_c   1.000
_cell.angle_alpha   90.00
_cell.angle_beta   90.00
_cell.angle_gamma   90.00
#
_symmetry.space_group_name_H-M   'P 1'
#
loop_
_entity.id
_entity.type
_entity.pdbx_description
1 polymer ?
#
loop_
_entity_poly.entity_id
_entity_poly.type
_entity_poly.pdbx_seq_one_letter_code
_entity_poly.pdbx_strand_id
1 'polypeptide(L)'
;MVCFLSSIQGPVQATMRPAMWVPGVKLVHSHREKWDCPNTLPGVCVEELIKAVDRVQSLESTNGTFFVNKVDREKFRVQIFNWTWAEWLDVVEIEFKHGQEQGTEAECLSFSSGFLPTWFPLCFIFNSVFCFLPFWDKHFNRDRLHSLRSAMQIACKLQDGDKELQDPLI
;
A
#
# COMPACT_ATOMS: atom_id res chain seq x y z
N MET A 1 -12.04 -12.34 -5.82
CA MET A 1 -11.37 -13.65 -5.60
C MET A 1 -10.19 -13.70 -6.55
N VAL A 2 -8.99 -13.95 -6.03
CA VAL A 2 -7.75 -13.95 -6.81
C VAL A 2 -7.43 -15.37 -7.27
N CYS A 3 -6.82 -15.55 -8.44
CA CYS A 3 -6.46 -16.88 -8.91
C CYS A 3 -5.35 -17.54 -8.07
N PHE A 4 -5.26 -18.86 -8.14
CA PHE A 4 -4.30 -19.66 -7.36
C PHE A 4 -2.84 -19.24 -7.58
N LEU A 5 -2.46 -18.95 -8.83
CA LEU A 5 -1.10 -18.49 -9.15
C LEU A 5 -0.80 -17.17 -8.46
N SER A 6 -1.73 -16.22 -8.51
CA SER A 6 -1.60 -14.91 -7.88
C SER A 6 -1.48 -14.99 -6.35
N SER A 7 -2.23 -15.90 -5.72
CA SER A 7 -2.14 -16.14 -4.27
C SER A 7 -0.76 -16.65 -3.82
N ILE A 8 -0.07 -17.43 -4.66
CA ILE A 8 1.26 -17.97 -4.34
C ILE A 8 2.36 -16.98 -4.74
N GLN A 9 2.27 -16.40 -5.93
CA GLN A 9 3.31 -15.52 -6.47
C GLN A 9 3.29 -14.14 -5.82
N GLY A 10 2.12 -13.68 -5.35
CA GLY A 10 1.96 -12.36 -4.75
C GLY A 10 2.86 -12.12 -3.54
N PRO A 11 2.85 -12.97 -2.50
CA PRO A 11 3.75 -12.85 -1.35
C PRO A 11 5.24 -12.81 -1.73
N VAL A 12 5.65 -13.62 -2.71
CA VAL A 12 7.04 -13.65 -3.20
C VAL A 12 7.40 -12.32 -3.87
N GLN A 13 6.55 -11.84 -4.78
CA GLN A 13 6.76 -10.57 -5.48
C GLN A 13 6.75 -9.36 -4.52
N ALA A 14 5.85 -9.34 -3.54
CA ALA A 14 5.79 -8.32 -2.50
C ALA A 14 7.01 -8.32 -1.57
N THR A 15 7.64 -9.48 -1.38
CA THR A 15 8.89 -9.59 -0.62
C THR A 15 10.07 -9.08 -1.42
N MET A 16 10.16 -9.44 -2.71
CA MET A 16 11.26 -9.01 -3.59
C MET A 16 11.20 -7.50 -3.90
N ARG A 17 10.01 -6.93 -4.09
CA ARG A 17 9.78 -5.51 -4.40
C ARG A 17 10.58 -4.98 -5.60
N PRO A 18 10.57 -5.66 -6.75
CA PRO A 18 11.45 -5.30 -7.86
C PRO A 18 11.24 -3.87 -8.36
N ALA A 19 10.00 -3.38 -8.41
CA ALA A 19 9.67 -1.99 -8.79
C ALA A 19 10.26 -0.91 -7.84
N MET A 20 10.80 -1.30 -6.69
CA MET A 20 11.39 -0.41 -5.69
C MET A 20 12.92 -0.37 -5.74
N TRP A 21 13.57 -1.16 -6.60
CA TRP A 21 15.03 -1.29 -6.65
C TRP A 21 15.71 -0.12 -7.35
N VAL A 22 15.15 0.37 -8.45
CA VAL A 22 15.77 1.39 -9.29
C VAL A 22 15.36 2.80 -8.82
N PRO A 23 16.32 3.65 -8.40
CA PRO A 23 16.02 5.03 -8.04
C PRO A 23 15.49 5.80 -9.27
N GLY A 24 14.46 6.63 -9.09
CA GLY A 24 13.73 7.31 -10.17
C GLY A 24 12.46 6.56 -10.59
N VAL A 25 12.59 5.32 -11.06
CA VAL A 25 11.44 4.46 -11.43
C VAL A 25 10.54 4.18 -10.23
N LYS A 26 11.14 3.95 -9.05
CA LYS A 26 10.42 3.82 -7.78
C LYS A 26 9.46 4.97 -7.47
N LEU A 27 9.79 6.21 -7.84
CA LEU A 27 8.96 7.38 -7.53
C LEU A 27 7.66 7.38 -8.34
N VAL A 28 7.70 6.83 -9.56
CA VAL A 28 6.51 6.69 -10.42
C VAL A 28 5.59 5.56 -9.95
N HIS A 29 6.13 4.60 -9.20
CA HIS A 29 5.42 3.39 -8.78
C HIS A 29 5.00 3.37 -7.32
N SER A 30 5.29 4.43 -6.57
CA SER A 30 4.99 4.47 -5.16
C SER A 30 4.49 5.83 -4.72
N HIS A 31 3.54 5.78 -3.81
CA HIS A 31 3.02 6.94 -3.11
C HIS A 31 3.34 6.82 -1.63
N ARG A 32 3.86 7.90 -1.06
CA ARG A 32 4.15 8.00 0.37
C ARG A 32 3.34 9.13 0.97
N GLU A 33 2.79 8.87 2.15
CA GLU A 33 2.06 9.86 2.93
C GLU A 33 2.38 9.68 4.40
N LYS A 34 2.27 10.75 5.16
CA LYS A 34 2.19 10.70 6.62
C LYS A 34 0.79 11.00 7.11
N TRP A 35 0.30 10.19 8.02
CA TRP A 35 -0.97 10.43 8.69
C TRP A 35 -0.77 10.82 10.15
N ASP A 36 -1.65 11.68 10.64
CA ASP A 36 -1.71 12.11 12.02
C ASP A 36 -3.05 11.70 12.63
N CYS A 37 -2.97 10.94 13.73
CA CYS A 37 -4.07 10.43 14.54
C CYS A 37 -3.92 10.98 15.98
N PRO A 38 -4.27 12.25 16.22
CA PRO A 38 -3.85 12.99 17.42
C PRO A 38 -4.40 12.46 18.74
N ASN A 39 -5.55 11.76 18.71
CA ASN A 39 -6.26 11.31 19.91
C ASN A 39 -6.33 9.79 20.04
N THR A 40 -5.53 9.05 19.27
CA THR A 40 -5.63 7.59 19.19
C THR A 40 -4.27 6.95 19.45
N LEU A 41 -4.24 5.79 20.12
CA LEU A 41 -3.02 5.00 20.36
C LEU A 41 -2.69 4.12 19.14
N PRO A 42 -1.40 3.79 18.89
CA PRO A 42 -0.99 3.04 17.70
C PRO A 42 -1.67 1.69 17.56
N GLY A 43 -1.84 0.96 18.67
CA GLY A 43 -2.54 -0.33 18.68
C GLY A 43 -4.00 -0.24 18.26
N VAL A 44 -4.70 0.85 18.63
CA VAL A 44 -6.08 1.09 18.21
C VAL A 44 -6.13 1.45 16.73
N CYS A 45 -5.16 2.23 16.24
CA CYS A 45 -5.03 2.55 14.82
C CYS A 45 -4.83 1.30 13.95
N VAL A 46 -4.02 0.33 14.41
CA VAL A 46 -3.83 -0.96 13.72
C VAL A 46 -5.15 -1.72 13.57
N GLU A 47 -5.90 -1.88 14.66
CA GLU A 47 -7.16 -2.63 14.63
C GLU A 47 -8.23 -1.91 13.80
N GLU A 48 -8.28 -0.57 13.84
CA GLU A 48 -9.18 0.20 12.96
C GLU A 48 -8.75 0.16 11.50
N LEU A 49 -7.45 0.08 11.19
CA LEU A 49 -6.98 -0.10 9.82
C LEU A 49 -7.39 -1.46 9.27
N ILE A 50 -7.27 -2.54 10.06
CA ILE A 50 -7.73 -3.88 9.67
C ILE A 50 -9.23 -3.85 9.33
N LYS A 51 -10.05 -3.23 10.19
CA LYS A 51 -11.48 -3.06 9.92
C LYS A 51 -11.75 -2.18 8.69
N ALA A 52 -10.94 -1.14 8.49
CA ALA A 52 -11.07 -0.27 7.32
C ALA A 52 -10.83 -1.04 6.03
N VAL A 53 -9.91 -2.00 6.01
CA VAL A 53 -9.70 -2.90 4.86
C VAL A 53 -10.97 -3.68 4.53
N ASP A 54 -11.63 -4.27 5.52
CA ASP A 54 -12.89 -4.99 5.32
C ASP A 54 -14.00 -4.08 4.78
N ARG A 55 -14.08 -2.84 5.30
CA ARG A 55 -15.03 -1.82 4.82
C ARG A 55 -14.76 -1.45 3.35
N VAL A 56 -13.51 -1.16 2.99
CA VAL A 56 -13.14 -0.87 1.60
C VAL A 56 -13.44 -2.06 0.69
N GLN A 57 -13.08 -3.28 1.10
CA GLN A 57 -13.36 -4.50 0.33
C GLN A 57 -14.85 -4.71 0.05
N SER A 58 -15.71 -4.40 1.02
CA SER A 58 -17.16 -4.52 0.86
C SER A 58 -17.75 -3.45 -0.07
N LEU A 59 -17.20 -2.22 -0.06
CA LEU A 59 -17.63 -1.12 -0.92
C LEU A 59 -17.10 -1.24 -2.36
N GLU A 60 -15.85 -1.69 -2.52
CA GLU A 60 -15.12 -1.73 -3.79
C GLU A 60 -14.98 -3.15 -4.36
N SER A 61 -15.90 -4.06 -4.01
CA SER A 61 -15.82 -5.49 -4.35
C SER A 61 -15.61 -5.81 -5.84
N THR A 62 -15.90 -4.86 -6.74
CA THR A 62 -15.71 -5.00 -8.19
C THR A 62 -14.36 -4.50 -8.72
N ASN A 63 -13.64 -3.65 -7.96
CA ASN A 63 -12.45 -2.94 -8.46
C ASN A 63 -11.14 -3.61 -8.06
N GLY A 64 -11.17 -4.49 -7.06
CA GLY A 64 -10.00 -5.22 -6.59
C GLY A 64 -10.30 -6.14 -5.41
N THR A 65 -9.28 -6.88 -5.00
CA THR A 65 -9.28 -7.69 -3.78
C THR A 65 -8.21 -7.17 -2.84
N PHE A 66 -8.65 -6.60 -1.72
CA PHE A 66 -7.83 -6.25 -0.57
C PHE A 66 -7.68 -7.45 0.37
N PHE A 67 -6.49 -7.62 0.91
CA PHE A 67 -6.16 -8.70 1.82
C PHE A 67 -5.11 -8.24 2.82
N VAL A 68 -5.39 -8.37 4.12
CA VAL A 68 -4.38 -8.12 5.15
C VAL A 68 -3.39 -9.29 5.16
N ASN A 69 -2.21 -9.07 4.59
CA ASN A 69 -1.19 -10.11 4.46
C ASN A 69 -0.41 -10.35 5.75
N LYS A 70 0.00 -9.27 6.42
CA LYS A 70 0.81 -9.36 7.63
C LYS A 70 0.45 -8.24 8.60
N VAL A 71 0.34 -8.58 9.87
CA VAL A 71 0.18 -7.64 10.98
C VAL A 71 1.30 -7.90 11.98
N ASP A 72 2.15 -6.91 12.19
CA ASP A 72 3.16 -6.88 13.23
C ASP A 72 2.66 -5.94 14.35
N ARG A 73 2.10 -6.53 15.41
CA ARG A 73 1.53 -5.76 16.53
C ARG A 73 2.58 -5.15 17.45
N GLU A 74 3.80 -5.68 17.45
CA GLU A 74 4.89 -5.13 18.26
C GLU A 74 5.42 -3.83 17.66
N LYS A 75 5.47 -3.78 16.32
CA LYS A 75 5.89 -2.59 15.56
C LYS A 75 4.73 -1.75 15.04
N PHE A 76 3.50 -2.12 15.38
CA PHE A 76 2.26 -1.52 14.87
C PHE A 76 2.24 -1.32 13.35
N ARG A 77 2.70 -2.34 12.62
CA ARG A 77 2.83 -2.31 11.17
C ARG A 77 1.88 -3.28 10.51
N VAL A 78 1.17 -2.81 9.50
CA VAL A 78 0.23 -3.60 8.70
C VAL A 78 0.69 -3.59 7.24
N GLN A 79 0.71 -4.77 6.64
CA GLN A 79 0.92 -4.96 5.21
C GLN A 79 -0.36 -5.51 4.59
N ILE A 80 -0.83 -4.80 3.57
CA ILE A 80 -2.07 -5.09 2.85
C ILE A 80 -1.70 -5.32 1.39
N PHE A 81 -2.22 -6.40 0.82
CA PHE A 81 -2.16 -6.65 -0.61
C PHE A 81 -3.45 -6.17 -1.24
N ASN A 82 -3.33 -5.49 -2.37
CA ASN A 82 -4.44 -5.15 -3.23
C ASN A 82 -4.17 -5.72 -4.61
N TRP A 83 -4.97 -6.70 -5.02
CA TRP A 83 -5.01 -7.16 -6.40
C TRP A 83 -6.05 -6.37 -7.16
N THR A 84 -5.65 -5.73 -8.26
CA THR A 84 -6.62 -5.11 -9.17
C THR A 84 -7.49 -6.17 -9.85
N TRP A 85 -8.52 -5.74 -10.59
CA TRP A 85 -9.37 -6.63 -11.40
C TRP A 85 -8.59 -7.55 -12.34
N ALA A 86 -7.42 -7.12 -12.83
CA ALA A 86 -6.55 -7.91 -13.69
C ALA A 86 -5.35 -8.54 -12.95
N GLU A 87 -5.43 -8.56 -11.62
CA GLU A 87 -4.49 -9.19 -10.69
C GLU A 87 -3.06 -8.64 -10.76
N TRP A 88 -2.93 -7.35 -11.09
CA TRP A 88 -1.74 -6.59 -10.68
C TRP A 88 -1.73 -6.46 -9.17
N LEU A 89 -0.59 -6.75 -8.56
CA LEU A 89 -0.41 -6.66 -7.12
C LEU A 89 0.19 -5.32 -6.75
N ASP A 90 -0.55 -4.58 -5.93
CA ASP A 90 -0.08 -3.43 -5.20
C ASP A 90 0.03 -3.77 -3.72
N VAL A 91 1.01 -3.18 -3.05
CA VAL A 91 1.33 -3.42 -1.66
C VAL A 91 1.20 -2.11 -0.91
N VAL A 92 0.37 -2.11 0.13
CA VAL A 92 0.25 -1.01 1.07
C VAL A 92 0.89 -1.42 2.38
N GLU A 93 1.79 -0.59 2.88
CA GLU A 93 2.44 -0.74 4.17
C GLU A 93 2.19 0.50 5.00
N ILE A 94 1.62 0.31 6.18
CA ILE A 94 1.34 1.40 7.12
C ILE A 94 1.97 1.02 8.46
N GLU A 95 2.83 1.88 8.97
CA GLU A 95 3.49 1.71 10.26
C GLU A 95 3.09 2.86 11.18
N PHE A 96 2.46 2.53 12.30
CA PHE A 96 2.04 3.49 13.30
C PHE A 96 3.10 3.65 14.38
N LYS A 97 3.43 4.88 14.74
CA LYS A 97 4.38 5.26 15.78
C LYS A 97 3.70 6.21 16.75
N HIS A 98 4.17 6.23 18.00
CA HIS A 98 3.72 7.25 18.94
C HIS A 98 4.13 8.63 18.44
N GLY A 99 3.19 9.58 18.42
CA GLY A 99 3.47 10.96 18.01
C GLY A 99 4.43 11.64 18.99
N GLN A 100 5.15 12.67 18.53
CA GLN A 100 6.17 13.34 19.35
C GLN A 100 5.59 14.03 20.60
N GLU A 101 4.39 14.59 20.50
CA GLU A 101 3.73 15.28 21.61
C GLU A 101 2.55 14.48 22.17
N GLN A 102 1.61 14.06 21.31
CA GLN A 102 0.44 13.25 21.66
C GLN A 102 -0.02 12.43 20.44
N GLY A 103 -0.83 11.38 20.67
CA GLY A 103 -1.46 10.61 19.61
C GLY A 103 -0.53 9.64 18.87
N THR A 104 -0.83 9.42 17.60
CA THR A 104 -0.14 8.48 16.72
C THR A 104 0.17 9.12 15.39
N GLU A 105 1.40 8.95 14.92
CA GLU A 105 1.81 9.27 13.55
C GLU A 105 1.89 7.97 12.74
N ALA A 106 1.50 7.98 11.48
CA ALA A 106 1.61 6.84 10.59
C ALA A 106 2.52 7.16 9.39
N GLU A 107 3.47 6.28 9.10
CA GLU A 107 4.20 6.28 7.84
C GLU A 107 3.53 5.31 6.88
N CYS A 108 3.01 5.85 5.79
CA CYS A 108 2.23 5.12 4.81
C CYS A 108 2.98 5.03 3.49
N LEU A 109 3.04 3.84 2.92
CA LEU A 109 3.66 3.55 1.64
C LEU A 109 2.74 2.64 0.84
N SER A 110 2.36 3.07 -0.35
CA SER A 110 1.60 2.27 -1.31
C SER A 110 2.41 2.16 -2.58
N PHE A 111 2.62 0.96 -3.11
CA PHE A 111 3.41 0.78 -4.31
C PHE A 111 2.98 -0.41 -5.14
N SER A 112 3.16 -0.29 -6.46
CA SER A 112 2.96 -1.39 -7.38
C SER A 112 4.16 -2.32 -7.35
N SER A 113 3.91 -3.63 -7.26
CA SER A 113 4.99 -4.61 -7.04
C SER A 113 5.71 -5.03 -8.33
N GLY A 114 5.15 -4.74 -9.51
CA GLY A 114 5.76 -5.04 -10.81
C GLY A 114 4.85 -4.70 -11.99
N PHE A 115 5.41 -4.75 -13.20
CA PHE A 115 4.72 -4.46 -14.46
C PHE A 115 3.80 -5.60 -14.93
N LEU A 116 4.15 -6.85 -14.64
CA LEU A 116 3.35 -8.01 -15.02
C LEU A 116 2.35 -8.41 -13.91
N PRO A 117 1.12 -8.79 -14.28
CA PRO A 117 0.15 -9.36 -13.36
C PRO A 117 0.66 -10.61 -12.64
N THR A 118 0.12 -10.87 -11.46
CA THR A 118 0.51 -12.04 -10.65
C THR A 118 -0.08 -13.37 -11.13
N TRP A 119 -1.02 -13.35 -12.07
CA TRP A 119 -1.49 -14.58 -12.74
C TRP A 119 -0.48 -15.10 -13.77
N PHE A 120 0.42 -14.23 -14.25
CA PHE A 120 1.44 -14.62 -15.21
C PHE A 120 2.49 -15.50 -14.50
N PRO A 121 2.80 -16.70 -15.03
CA PRO A 121 3.72 -17.61 -14.37
C PRO A 121 5.13 -17.03 -14.29
N LEU A 122 5.76 -17.18 -13.13
CA LEU A 122 7.08 -16.63 -12.79
C LEU A 122 7.17 -15.10 -12.94
N CYS A 123 6.05 -14.38 -12.77
CA CYS A 123 5.99 -12.93 -12.91
C CYS A 123 7.06 -12.19 -12.08
N PHE A 124 7.39 -12.69 -10.89
CA PHE A 124 8.41 -12.10 -10.01
C PHE A 124 9.81 -12.09 -10.63
N ILE A 125 10.16 -13.09 -11.46
CA ILE A 125 11.44 -13.14 -12.18
C ILE A 125 11.46 -12.05 -13.26
N PHE A 126 10.44 -12.03 -14.11
CA PHE A 126 10.33 -11.06 -15.19
C PHE A 126 10.23 -9.63 -14.66
N ASN A 127 9.43 -9.38 -13.63
CA ASN A 127 9.34 -8.08 -12.98
C ASN A 127 10.67 -7.65 -12.36
N SER A 128 11.51 -8.58 -11.89
CA SER A 128 12.87 -8.28 -11.42
C SER A 128 13.81 -7.91 -12.57
N VAL A 129 13.75 -8.64 -13.69
CA VAL A 129 14.54 -8.33 -14.89
C VAL A 129 14.14 -6.99 -15.49
N PHE A 130 12.84 -6.70 -15.53
CA PHE A 130 12.27 -5.48 -16.12
C PHE A 130 11.97 -4.37 -15.09
N CYS A 131 12.61 -4.41 -13.92
CA CYS A 131 12.38 -3.43 -12.84
C CYS A 131 12.67 -1.97 -13.22
N PHE A 132 13.35 -1.74 -14.34
CA PHE A 132 13.69 -0.42 -14.86
C PHE A 132 12.64 0.15 -15.82
N LEU A 133 11.61 -0.61 -16.21
CA LEU A 133 10.56 -0.11 -17.11
C LEU A 133 9.57 0.74 -16.32
N PRO A 134 9.49 2.07 -16.55
CA PRO A 134 8.45 2.87 -15.96
C PRO A 134 7.11 2.51 -16.59
N PHE A 135 6.11 2.34 -15.76
CA PHE A 135 4.71 2.19 -16.11
C PHE A 135 3.89 3.21 -15.33
N TRP A 136 2.90 3.78 -16.01
CA TRP A 136 2.16 4.91 -15.48
C TRP A 136 1.24 4.47 -14.33
N ASP A 137 1.54 4.91 -13.11
CA ASP A 137 0.59 4.85 -12.01
C ASP A 137 -0.41 6.01 -12.15
N LYS A 138 -1.66 5.70 -12.52
CA LYS A 138 -2.75 6.71 -12.65
C LYS A 138 -3.25 7.16 -11.27
N HIS A 139 -2.35 7.54 -10.38
CA HIS A 139 -2.63 7.88 -8.98
C HIS A 139 -3.31 6.77 -8.17
N PHE A 140 -3.30 5.52 -8.64
CA PHE A 140 -3.99 4.44 -7.95
C PHE A 140 -3.41 4.19 -6.55
N ASN A 141 -2.09 4.31 -6.39
CA ASN A 141 -1.47 4.12 -5.07
C ASN A 141 -1.86 5.20 -4.06
N ARG A 142 -2.07 6.44 -4.53
CA ARG A 142 -2.61 7.54 -3.73
C ARG A 142 -4.06 7.31 -3.35
N ASP A 143 -4.89 6.95 -4.33
CA ASP A 143 -6.32 6.71 -4.12
C ASP A 143 -6.55 5.57 -3.12
N ARG A 144 -5.73 4.52 -3.15
CA ARG A 144 -5.78 3.43 -2.16
C ARG A 144 -5.52 3.90 -0.74
N LEU A 145 -4.49 4.72 -0.53
CA LEU A 145 -4.19 5.30 0.77
C LEU A 145 -5.33 6.20 1.25
N HIS A 146 -5.90 6.98 0.33
CA HIS A 146 -7.08 7.79 0.61
C HIS A 146 -8.32 6.95 0.97
N SER A 147 -8.63 5.88 0.23
CA SER A 147 -9.75 4.98 0.51
C SER A 147 -9.59 4.31 1.88
N LEU A 148 -8.40 3.81 2.20
CA LEU A 148 -8.13 3.22 3.52
C LEU A 148 -8.29 4.25 4.63
N ARG A 149 -7.68 5.43 4.49
CA ARG A 149 -7.77 6.51 5.50
C ARG A 149 -9.21 6.97 5.71
N SER A 150 -9.98 7.17 4.64
CA SER A 150 -11.38 7.61 4.74
C SER A 150 -12.32 6.54 5.29
N ALA A 151 -11.97 5.26 5.15
CA ALA A 151 -12.70 4.14 5.76
C ALA A 151 -12.38 3.91 7.24
N MET A 152 -11.30 4.50 7.78
CA MET A 152 -11.01 4.47 9.21
C MET A 152 -12.02 5.35 9.96
N GLN A 153 -12.62 4.81 11.03
CA GLN A 153 -13.61 5.54 11.86
C GLN A 153 -12.96 6.33 13.01
N ILE A 154 -11.70 6.72 12.83
CA ILE A 154 -10.94 7.54 13.77
C ILE A 154 -10.53 8.84 13.08
N ALA A 155 -10.26 9.88 13.86
CA ALA A 155 -9.72 11.13 13.33
C ALA A 155 -8.29 10.89 12.82
N CYS A 156 -8.14 10.74 11.50
CA CYS A 156 -6.89 10.49 10.80
C CYS A 156 -6.72 11.52 9.68
N LYS A 157 -5.75 12.43 9.81
CA LYS A 157 -5.51 13.54 8.88
C LYS A 157 -4.20 13.32 8.12
N LEU A 158 -4.13 13.87 6.90
CA LEU A 158 -2.85 13.94 6.19
C LEU A 158 -1.99 15.01 6.85
N GLN A 159 -0.71 14.74 7.09
CA GLN A 159 0.21 15.75 7.62
C GLN A 159 0.55 16.76 6.51
N ASP A 160 0.34 18.05 6.75
CA ASP A 160 0.40 19.13 5.75
C ASP A 160 1.81 19.39 5.14
N GLY A 161 2.82 18.58 5.47
CA GLY A 161 4.19 18.70 4.93
C GLY A 161 4.45 17.97 3.60
N ASP A 162 3.56 17.09 3.15
CA ASP A 162 3.81 16.22 1.98
C ASP A 162 3.42 16.84 0.62
N LYS A 163 2.98 18.11 0.57
CA LYS A 163 2.79 18.81 -0.71
C LYS A 163 4.11 19.03 -1.47
N GLU A 164 5.27 18.93 -0.82
CA GLU A 164 6.56 19.26 -1.44
C GLU A 164 7.39 18.05 -1.92
N LEU A 165 7.01 16.80 -1.60
CA LEU A 165 7.88 15.64 -1.86
C LEU A 165 7.61 14.89 -3.17
N GLN A 166 6.70 15.35 -4.04
CA GLN A 166 6.13 14.46 -5.08
C GLN A 166 5.89 14.98 -6.49
N ASP A 167 6.23 16.20 -6.88
CA ASP A 167 6.20 16.55 -8.31
C ASP A 167 7.64 16.73 -8.85
N PRO A 168 8.31 15.66 -9.32
CA PRO A 168 9.27 15.87 -10.39
C PRO A 168 8.45 16.28 -11.61
N LEU A 169 8.52 17.57 -11.95
CA LEU A 169 8.16 18.08 -13.27
C LEU A 169 8.76 17.14 -14.33
N ILE A 170 7.91 16.36 -14.99
CA ILE A 170 8.19 15.78 -16.29
C ILE A 170 7.39 16.60 -17.31
#